data_AF-A0A8J7NKG5-F1
#
_entry.id   AF-A0A8J7NKG5-F1
#
_cell.length_a   1.000
_cell.length_b   1.000
_cell.length_c   1.000
_cell.angle_alpha   90.00
_cell.angle_beta   90.00
_cell.angle_gamma   90.00
#
_symmetry.space_group_name_H-M   'P 1'
#
loop_
_entity.id
_entity.type
_entity.pdbx_description
1 polymer ?
#
loop_
_entity_poly.entity_id
_entity_poly.type
_entity_poly.pdbx_seq_one_letter_code
_entity_poly.pdbx_strand_id
1 'polypeptide(L)'
;SLRIAKAGKPQTIGEELCLPLAKELTHIMCREKAAKQLDLLPASNDTVTRRIFYMAGDVKCTLIECVKMSRCCSLQLDESVGEHIFQLLNEFIEENGID
;
A
#
# COMPACT_ATOMS: atom_id res chain seq x y z
N SER A 1 3.90 -17.00 3.31
CA SER A 1 4.08 -16.40 4.65
C SER A 1 3.51 -17.21 5.83
N LEU A 2 2.86 -18.38 5.64
CA LEU A 2 2.11 -19.06 6.71
C LEU A 2 2.91 -19.33 8.00
N ARG A 3 4.16 -19.82 7.88
CA ARG A 3 5.02 -20.11 9.05
C ARG A 3 5.43 -18.84 9.80
N ILE A 4 5.77 -17.79 9.07
CA ILE A 4 6.12 -16.47 9.63
C ILE A 4 4.91 -15.87 10.36
N ALA A 5 3.74 -15.95 9.75
CA ALA A 5 2.48 -15.48 10.33
C ALA A 5 2.10 -16.27 11.60
N LYS A 6 2.20 -17.61 11.58
CA LYS A 6 1.95 -18.45 12.77
C LYS A 6 2.94 -18.17 13.91
N ALA A 7 4.16 -17.75 13.59
CA ALA A 7 5.16 -17.36 14.57
C ALA A 7 5.02 -15.90 15.06
N GLY A 8 4.03 -15.15 14.56
CA GLY A 8 3.83 -13.74 14.90
C GLY A 8 5.00 -12.85 14.50
N LYS A 9 5.79 -13.26 13.51
CA LYS A 9 6.99 -12.52 13.07
C LYS A 9 6.62 -11.52 11.96
N PRO A 10 7.36 -10.41 11.85
CA PRO A 10 7.21 -9.48 10.74
C PRO A 10 7.33 -10.17 9.39
N GLN A 11 6.51 -9.77 8.43
CA GLN A 11 6.54 -10.36 7.09
C GLN A 11 7.87 -10.12 6.35
N THR A 12 8.55 -9.01 6.68
CA THR A 12 9.89 -8.64 6.21
C THR A 12 10.94 -9.70 6.53
N ILE A 13 10.79 -10.47 7.61
CA ILE A 13 11.77 -11.49 7.99
C ILE A 13 11.91 -12.59 6.93
N GLY A 14 10.84 -12.86 6.17
CA GLY A 14 10.87 -13.81 5.06
C GLY A 14 11.64 -13.27 3.86
N GLU A 15 11.58 -11.96 3.64
CA GLU A 15 12.27 -11.29 2.55
C GLU A 15 13.75 -11.08 2.87
N GLU A 16 14.07 -10.76 4.11
CA GLU A 16 15.45 -10.52 4.56
C GLU A 16 16.24 -11.82 4.74
N LEU A 17 15.60 -12.91 5.19
CA LEU A 17 16.31 -14.14 5.55
C LEU A 17 15.95 -15.33 4.67
N CYS A 18 14.65 -15.56 4.41
CA CYS A 18 14.26 -16.74 3.65
C CYS A 18 14.51 -16.58 2.15
N LEU A 19 14.34 -15.38 1.59
CA LEU A 19 14.56 -15.13 0.17
C LEU A 19 16.05 -15.26 -0.23
N PRO A 20 17.03 -14.67 0.51
CA PRO A 20 18.46 -14.86 0.20
C PRO A 20 18.90 -16.30 0.39
N LEU A 21 18.43 -16.97 1.45
CA LEU A 21 18.74 -18.38 1.69
C LEU A 21 18.21 -19.27 0.55
N ALA A 22 16.98 -19.02 0.07
CA ALA A 22 16.43 -19.74 -1.08
C ALA A 22 17.25 -19.51 -2.35
N LYS A 23 17.78 -18.29 -2.55
CA LYS A 23 18.68 -17.97 -3.68
C LYS A 23 20.01 -18.71 -3.56
N GLU A 24 20.64 -18.74 -2.39
CA GLU A 24 21.89 -19.49 -2.17
C GLU A 24 21.70 -20.98 -2.44
N LEU A 25 20.63 -21.57 -1.89
CA LEU A 25 20.33 -22.99 -2.08
C LEU A 25 20.05 -23.32 -3.54
N THR A 26 19.26 -22.49 -4.24
CA THR A 26 19.00 -22.71 -5.67
C THR A 26 20.22 -22.45 -6.54
N HIS A 27 21.11 -21.52 -6.15
CA HIS A 27 22.37 -21.31 -6.83
C HIS A 27 23.28 -22.54 -6.73
N ILE A 28 23.40 -23.11 -5.52
CA ILE A 28 24.21 -24.31 -5.26
C ILE A 28 23.61 -25.55 -5.96
N MET A 29 22.29 -25.75 -5.85
CA MET A 29 21.63 -26.99 -6.31
C MET A 29 21.22 -26.96 -7.78
N CYS A 30 20.72 -25.82 -8.27
CA CYS A 30 20.04 -25.70 -9.57
C CYS A 30 20.75 -24.76 -10.55
N ARG A 31 21.94 -24.27 -10.20
CA ARG A 31 22.75 -23.30 -10.96
C ARG A 31 22.07 -21.93 -11.09
N GLU A 32 22.84 -20.97 -11.59
CA GLU A 32 22.52 -19.53 -11.63
C GLU A 32 21.19 -19.18 -12.34
N LYS A 33 20.79 -19.94 -13.37
CA LYS A 33 19.56 -19.67 -14.12
C LYS A 33 18.29 -19.82 -13.27
N ALA A 34 18.28 -20.80 -12.35
CA ALA A 34 17.15 -21.01 -11.44
C ALA A 34 17.13 -19.97 -10.32
N ALA A 35 18.30 -19.57 -9.81
CA ALA A 35 18.41 -18.51 -8.81
C ALA A 35 17.88 -17.17 -9.32
N LYS A 36 18.18 -16.81 -10.59
CA LYS A 36 17.67 -15.59 -11.24
C LYS A 36 16.14 -15.56 -11.39
N GLN A 37 15.47 -16.71 -11.38
CA GLN A 37 14.01 -16.74 -11.42
C GLN A 37 13.37 -16.31 -10.10
N LEU A 38 14.08 -16.41 -8.98
CA LEU A 38 13.63 -15.91 -7.68
C LEU A 38 13.67 -14.37 -7.60
N ASP A 39 14.51 -13.71 -8.40
CA ASP A 39 14.58 -12.24 -8.47
C ASP A 39 13.35 -11.62 -9.18
N LEU A 40 12.69 -12.42 -10.03
CA LEU A 40 11.47 -12.00 -10.74
C LEU A 40 10.23 -12.07 -9.84
N LEU A 41 10.32 -12.71 -8.68
CA LEU A 41 9.20 -12.78 -7.75
C LEU A 41 9.10 -11.44 -7.00
N PRO A 42 7.97 -10.72 -7.14
CA PRO A 42 7.78 -9.48 -6.41
C PRO A 42 7.78 -9.77 -4.89
N ALA A 43 8.44 -8.90 -4.14
CA ALA A 43 8.42 -8.97 -2.69
C ALA A 43 6.96 -8.89 -2.19
N SER A 44 6.69 -9.58 -1.09
CA SER A 44 5.40 -9.50 -0.46
C SER A 44 5.12 -8.10 0.06
N ASN A 45 6.14 -7.37 0.50
CA ASN A 45 6.01 -6.00 0.97
C ASN A 45 5.64 -5.04 -0.16
N ASP A 46 6.22 -5.21 -1.35
CA ASP A 46 5.81 -4.48 -2.55
C ASP A 46 4.35 -4.78 -2.91
N THR A 47 3.94 -6.03 -2.73
CA THR A 47 2.57 -6.46 -2.97
C THR A 47 1.57 -5.87 -1.98
N VAL A 48 1.93 -5.82 -0.69
CA VAL A 48 1.09 -5.23 0.38
C VAL A 48 1.00 -3.72 0.22
N THR A 49 2.14 -3.04 0.02
CA THR A 49 2.21 -1.59 -0.19
C THR A 49 1.37 -1.17 -1.40
N ARG A 50 1.51 -1.89 -2.52
CA ARG A 50 0.72 -1.63 -3.72
C ARG A 50 -0.78 -1.82 -3.48
N ARG A 51 -1.18 -2.86 -2.74
CA ARG A 51 -2.58 -3.10 -2.41
C ARG A 51 -3.15 -2.00 -1.50
N ILE A 52 -2.39 -1.54 -0.50
CA ILE A 52 -2.77 -0.41 0.36
C ILE A 52 -2.95 0.85 -0.48
N PHE A 53 -2.01 1.15 -1.39
CA PHE A 53 -2.09 2.31 -2.27
C PHE A 53 -3.37 2.29 -3.13
N TYR A 54 -3.67 1.15 -3.76
CA TYR A 54 -4.89 1.02 -4.55
C TYR A 54 -6.16 1.14 -3.70
N MET A 55 -6.19 0.52 -2.52
CA MET A 55 -7.34 0.63 -1.61
C MET A 55 -7.54 2.07 -1.10
N ALA A 56 -6.46 2.77 -0.79
CA ALA A 56 -6.52 4.18 -0.39
C ALA A 56 -7.04 5.06 -1.53
N GLY A 57 -6.58 4.80 -2.77
CA GLY A 57 -7.09 5.46 -3.97
C GLY A 57 -8.58 5.20 -4.20
N ASP A 58 -9.02 3.94 -4.05
CA ASP A 58 -10.41 3.54 -4.22
C ASP A 58 -11.33 4.19 -3.17
N VAL A 59 -10.92 4.22 -1.90
CA VAL A 59 -11.64 4.93 -0.84
C VAL A 59 -11.71 6.43 -1.12
N LYS A 60 -10.62 7.04 -1.60
CA LYS A 60 -10.59 8.45 -1.99
C LYS A 60 -11.58 8.73 -3.13
N CYS A 61 -11.56 7.94 -4.20
CA CYS A 61 -12.49 8.07 -5.32
C CYS A 61 -13.94 7.92 -4.87
N THR A 62 -14.22 6.88 -4.09
CA THR A 62 -15.57 6.63 -3.53
C THR A 62 -16.05 7.82 -2.70
N LEU A 63 -15.20 8.37 -1.84
CA LEU A 63 -15.55 9.53 -1.01
C LEU A 63 -15.86 10.76 -1.87
N ILE A 64 -15.03 11.03 -2.88
CA ILE A 64 -15.24 12.15 -3.82
C ILE A 64 -16.57 11.99 -4.55
N GLU A 65 -16.87 10.79 -5.05
CA GLU A 65 -18.14 10.50 -5.72
C GLU A 65 -19.33 10.68 -4.77
N CYS A 66 -19.24 10.18 -3.54
CA CYS A 66 -20.26 10.37 -2.52
C CYS A 66 -20.50 11.86 -2.21
N VAL A 67 -19.44 12.66 -2.08
CA VAL A 67 -19.56 14.11 -1.85
C VAL A 67 -20.19 14.81 -3.04
N LYS A 68 -19.78 14.50 -4.27
CA LYS A 68 -20.36 15.07 -5.50
C LYS A 68 -21.85 14.72 -5.66
N MET A 69 -22.26 13.52 -5.24
CA MET A 69 -23.65 13.07 -5.32
C MET A 69 -24.53 13.58 -4.18
N SER A 70 -23.92 13.99 -3.06
CA SER A 70 -24.65 14.43 -1.87
C SER A 70 -24.90 15.93 -1.91
N ARG A 71 -26.17 16.32 -1.74
CA ARG A 71 -26.54 17.75 -1.59
C ARG A 71 -26.22 18.32 -0.20
N CYS A 72 -25.83 17.47 0.76
CA CYS A 72 -25.82 17.82 2.19
C CYS A 72 -24.66 17.20 2.99
N CYS A 73 -23.49 16.96 2.38
CA CYS A 73 -22.34 16.47 3.14
C CYS A 73 -21.82 17.55 4.09
N SER A 74 -21.81 17.27 5.40
CA SER A 74 -21.07 18.08 6.39
C SER A 74 -19.83 17.30 6.81
N LEU A 75 -18.64 17.85 6.54
CA LEU A 75 -17.39 17.31 7.05
C LEU A 75 -17.27 17.72 8.52
N GLN A 76 -17.32 16.74 9.44
CA GLN A 76 -16.95 17.00 10.83
C GLN A 76 -15.43 16.95 10.93
N LEU A 77 -14.82 18.11 11.17
CA LEU A 77 -13.38 18.27 11.38
C LEU A 77 -13.09 18.22 12.87
N ASP A 78 -12.19 17.33 13.29
CA ASP A 78 -11.58 17.41 14.61
C ASP A 78 -10.58 18.58 14.63
N GLU A 79 -10.61 19.42 15.66
CA GLU A 79 -9.84 20.68 15.74
C GLU A 79 -8.34 20.47 15.55
N SER A 80 -7.81 19.30 15.92
CA SER A 80 -6.37 18.99 15.86
C SER A 80 -5.83 18.72 14.45
N VAL A 81 -6.70 18.35 13.50
CA VAL A 81 -6.36 18.02 12.11
C VAL A 81 -7.06 18.97 11.12
N GLY A 82 -7.94 19.84 11.63
CA GLY A 82 -8.80 20.72 10.87
C GLY A 82 -8.05 21.70 9.98
N GLU A 83 -7.00 22.36 10.49
CA GLU A 83 -6.26 23.39 9.71
C GLU A 83 -5.58 22.81 8.47
N HIS A 84 -4.92 21.65 8.61
CA HIS A 84 -4.18 21.04 7.51
C HIS A 84 -5.10 20.43 6.44
N ILE A 85 -6.21 19.82 6.89
CA ILE A 85 -7.22 19.28 5.98
C ILE A 85 -7.97 20.42 5.27
N PHE A 86 -8.25 21.53 5.95
CA PHE A 86 -8.91 22.70 5.36
C PHE A 86 -8.06 23.32 4.24
N GLN A 87 -6.74 23.41 4.42
CA GLN A 87 -5.82 23.89 3.40
C GLN A 87 -5.84 23.00 2.14
N LEU A 88 -5.75 21.67 2.32
CA LEU A 88 -5.78 20.70 1.23
C LEU A 88 -7.14 20.64 0.52
N LEU A 89 -8.23 20.84 1.27
CA LEU A 89 -9.57 20.90 0.70
C LEU A 89 -9.77 22.17 -0.13
N ASN A 90 -9.27 23.32 0.32
CA ASN A 90 -9.32 24.55 -0.47
C ASN A 90 -8.52 24.42 -1.77
N GLU A 91 -7.31 23.86 -1.72
CA GLU A 91 -6.53 23.58 -2.94
C GLU A 91 -7.29 22.63 -3.88
N PHE A 92 -7.91 21.57 -3.35
CA PHE A 92 -8.69 20.63 -4.17
C PHE A 92 -9.94 21.27 -4.79
N ILE A 93 -10.63 22.14 -4.05
CA ILE A 93 -11.81 22.86 -4.52
C ILE A 93 -11.44 23.84 -5.63
N GLU A 94 -10.35 24.60 -5.48
CA GLU A 94 -9.83 25.49 -6.52
C GLU A 94 -9.36 24.73 -7.75
N GLU A 95 -8.66 23.60 -7.57
CA GLU A 95 -8.16 22.77 -8.67
C GLU A 95 -9.29 22.10 -9.48
N ASN A 96 -10.41 21.78 -8.82
CA ASN A 96 -11.54 21.09 -9.46
C ASN A 96 -12.71 22.02 -9.84
N GLY A 97 -12.61 23.33 -9.56
CA GLY A 97 -13.62 24.33 -9.92
C GLY A 97 -15.01 24.02 -9.36
N ILE A 98 -15.07 23.53 -8.13
CA ILE A 98 -16.33 23.18 -7.44
C ILE A 98 -16.77 24.40 -6.63
N ASP A 99 -17.53 25.29 -7.26
CA ASP A 99 -18.18 26.45 -6.60
C ASP A 99 -19.37 26.01 -5.74
#